data_AF-A0A1Q5FGK7-F1
#
_entry.id   AF-A0A1Q5FGK7-F1
#
_cell.length_a   1.000
_cell.length_b   1.000
_cell.length_c   1.000
_cell.angle_alpha   90.00
_cell.angle_beta   90.00
_cell.angle_gamma   90.00
#
_symmetry.space_group_name_H-M   'P 1'
#
loop_
_entity.id
_entity.type
_entity.pdbx_description
1 polymer ?
#
loop_
_entity_poly.entity_id
_entity_poly.type
_entity_poly.pdbx_seq_one_letter_code
_entity_poly.pdbx_strand_id
1 'polypeptide(L)'
;MHHETVRAAYKELEREGLIRTIQRRGSVVLEPPVRRRITRGVTVTRDPARGYVFPAASRPDEPWQVHGQPFRKVVPAPFEVSDQFELDPASEVLRRRRVTSPAGEPPFQLVDTWLSPEAVRSAPRIADPSPGPGGYLDRLEEAGHGPIEWEETFRIRMPDREEAKLLEIAMSIPVLETTIVGTSALTSKPVEVTIRVIPGDRVELAGKLQRGDSAQWPVDPVEPPGAAA
;
A
#
# COMPACT_ATOMS: atom_id res chain seq x y z
N MET A 1 -12.43 40.60 13.99
CA MET A 1 -12.55 39.47 13.04
C MET A 1 -13.71 38.59 13.50
N HIS A 2 -14.70 38.31 12.64
CA HIS A 2 -15.85 37.51 13.03
C HIS A 2 -15.46 36.04 13.23
N HIS A 3 -16.06 35.37 14.22
CA HIS A 3 -15.81 33.95 14.52
C HIS A 3 -16.06 33.04 13.30
N GLU A 4 -17.06 33.37 12.48
CA GLU A 4 -17.35 32.65 11.23
C GLU A 4 -16.22 32.76 10.21
N THR A 5 -15.57 33.93 10.09
CA THR A 5 -14.42 34.14 9.20
C THR A 5 -13.23 33.28 9.62
N VAL A 6 -12.95 33.21 10.93
CA VAL A 6 -11.88 32.34 11.47
C VAL A 6 -12.21 30.88 11.17
N ARG A 7 -13.44 30.43 11.43
CA ARG A 7 -13.84 29.04 11.16
C ARG A 7 -13.76 28.67 9.69
N ALA A 8 -14.12 29.58 8.78
CA ALA A 8 -13.99 29.38 7.34
C ALA A 8 -12.52 29.26 6.92
N ALA A 9 -11.64 30.14 7.43
CA ALA A 9 -10.21 30.07 7.15
C ALA A 9 -9.58 28.75 7.64
N TYR A 10 -9.95 28.27 8.82
CA TYR A 10 -9.46 26.97 9.32
C TYR A 10 -9.93 25.79 8.47
N LYS A 11 -11.18 25.81 7.99
CA LYS A 11 -11.67 24.79 7.05
C LYS A 11 -10.94 24.82 5.71
N GLU A 12 -10.58 26.00 5.23
CA GLU A 12 -9.77 26.18 4.02
C GLU A 12 -8.40 25.56 4.20
N LEU A 13 -7.68 25.92 5.27
CA LEU A 13 -6.37 25.37 5.59
C LEU A 13 -6.39 23.86 5.79
N GLU A 14 -7.44 23.30 6.41
CA GLU A 14 -7.61 21.86 6.56
C GLU A 14 -7.90 21.18 5.22
N ARG A 15 -8.65 21.83 4.31
CA ARG A 15 -8.87 21.34 2.95
C ARG A 15 -7.59 21.33 2.13
N GLU A 16 -6.75 22.34 2.28
CA GLU A 16 -5.44 22.45 1.65
C GLU A 16 -4.38 21.52 2.28
N GLY A 17 -4.71 20.83 3.37
CA GLY A 17 -3.80 19.92 4.07
C GLY A 17 -2.70 20.63 4.87
N LEU A 18 -2.86 21.93 5.15
CA LEU A 18 -1.89 22.74 5.90
C LEU A 18 -2.05 22.62 7.41
N ILE A 19 -3.23 22.22 7.90
CA ILE A 19 -3.50 21.97 9.31
C ILE A 19 -4.31 20.69 9.53
N ARG A 20 -4.22 20.12 10.73
CA ARG A 20 -5.12 19.06 11.23
C ARG A 20 -5.72 19.46 12.56
N THR A 21 -7.02 19.24 12.73
CA THR A 21 -7.67 19.41 14.04
C THR A 21 -7.53 18.14 14.88
N ILE A 22 -6.88 18.23 16.03
CA ILE A 22 -6.76 17.13 16.99
C ILE A 22 -7.71 17.39 18.17
N GLN A 23 -8.59 16.42 18.45
CA GLN A 23 -9.53 16.51 19.57
C GLN A 23 -8.77 16.75 20.88
N ARG A 24 -9.18 17.77 21.66
CA ARG A 24 -8.56 18.23 22.92
C ARG A 24 -7.15 18.85 22.81
N ARG A 25 -6.58 18.98 21.61
CA ARG A 25 -5.27 19.63 21.39
C ARG A 25 -5.36 20.89 20.50
N GLY A 26 -6.47 21.07 19.78
CA GLY A 26 -6.67 22.17 18.85
C GLY A 26 -6.10 21.86 17.47
N SER A 27 -5.91 22.89 16.64
CA SER A 27 -5.35 22.74 15.30
C SER A 27 -3.83 22.72 15.36
N VAL A 28 -3.21 21.76 14.69
CA VAL A 28 -1.76 21.65 14.51
C VAL A 28 -1.41 21.95 13.06
N VAL A 29 -0.29 22.66 12.84
CA VAL A 29 0.27 22.88 11.49
C VAL A 29 0.87 21.57 11.00
N LEU A 30 0.56 21.22 9.76
CA LEU A 30 1.17 20.10 9.05
C LEU A 30 2.32 20.67 8.21
N GLU A 31 3.55 20.26 8.50
CA GLU A 31 4.65 20.48 7.56
C GLU A 31 4.43 19.58 6.35
N PRO A 32 4.45 20.12 5.11
CA PRO A 32 4.24 19.31 3.92
C PRO A 32 5.36 18.26 3.84
N PRO A 33 5.04 16.96 3.88
CA PRO A 33 6.07 15.94 3.82
C PRO A 33 6.77 16.01 2.47
N VAL A 34 8.07 15.73 2.46
CA VAL A 34 8.80 15.58 1.20
C VAL A 34 8.29 14.32 0.51
N ARG A 35 7.72 14.47 -0.69
CA ARG A 35 7.29 13.32 -1.49
C ARG A 35 8.47 12.40 -1.73
N ARG A 36 8.36 11.18 -1.22
CA ARG A 36 9.32 10.12 -1.48
C ARG A 36 9.06 9.58 -2.89
N ARG A 37 10.05 9.74 -3.76
CA ARG A 37 10.04 9.15 -5.10
C ARG A 37 10.28 7.65 -5.01
N ILE A 38 9.22 6.89 -5.20
CA ILE A 38 9.24 5.42 -5.23
C ILE A 38 9.38 4.97 -6.68
N THR A 39 10.45 4.23 -6.96
CA THR A 39 10.59 3.57 -8.25
C THR A 39 9.56 2.44 -8.35
N ARG A 40 8.61 2.57 -9.27
CA ARG A 40 7.75 1.45 -9.68
C ARG A 40 8.59 0.48 -10.49
N GLY A 41 9.00 -0.61 -9.84
CA GLY A 41 9.61 -1.77 -10.49
C GLY A 41 8.58 -2.87 -10.70
N VAL A 42 8.90 -3.83 -11.57
CA VAL A 42 8.11 -5.06 -11.76
C VAL A 42 8.80 -6.27 -11.14
N THR A 43 9.95 -6.06 -10.49
CA THR A 43 10.81 -7.14 -9.97
C THR A 43 10.66 -7.21 -8.46
N VAL A 44 10.10 -8.31 -7.98
CA VAL A 44 10.21 -8.71 -6.57
C VAL A 44 11.57 -9.36 -6.36
N THR A 45 12.33 -8.87 -5.39
CA THR A 45 13.65 -9.45 -5.04
C THR A 45 13.57 -10.13 -3.68
N ARG A 46 14.63 -10.84 -3.29
CA ARG A 46 14.71 -11.49 -1.98
C ARG A 46 16.00 -11.10 -1.27
N ASP A 47 15.87 -10.52 -0.09
CA ASP A 47 16.98 -10.24 0.81
C ASP A 47 17.19 -11.46 1.74
N PRO A 48 18.41 -12.01 1.85
CA PRO A 48 18.67 -13.20 2.67
C PRO A 48 18.31 -13.04 4.16
N ALA A 49 18.34 -11.83 4.70
CA ALA A 49 18.02 -11.52 6.09
C ALA A 49 16.55 -11.12 6.31
N ARG A 50 15.87 -10.58 5.27
CA ARG A 50 14.54 -9.95 5.41
C ARG A 50 13.41 -10.65 4.63
N GLY A 51 13.72 -11.52 3.67
CA GLY A 51 12.75 -12.20 2.82
C GLY A 51 12.40 -11.39 1.56
N TYR A 52 11.18 -11.53 1.05
CA TYR A 52 10.73 -10.85 -0.17
C TYR A 52 10.70 -9.32 0.00
N VAL A 53 11.21 -8.63 -1.00
CA VAL A 53 11.25 -7.18 -1.12
C VAL A 53 10.47 -6.79 -2.36
N PHE A 54 9.32 -6.16 -2.13
CA PHE A 54 8.47 -5.66 -3.20
C PHE A 54 8.99 -4.30 -3.70
N PRO A 55 8.72 -3.95 -4.97
CA PRO A 55 9.03 -2.63 -5.52
C PRO A 55 8.19 -1.53 -4.84
N ALA A 56 8.55 -1.11 -3.62
CA ALA A 56 8.06 0.11 -3.01
C ALA A 56 8.83 0.54 -1.75
N ALA A 57 8.94 1.86 -1.60
CA ALA A 57 9.23 2.70 -0.43
C ALA A 57 10.57 2.53 0.33
N SER A 58 11.09 1.32 0.49
CA SER A 58 12.28 1.07 1.31
C SER A 58 13.50 0.84 0.42
N ARG A 59 14.57 1.64 0.61
CA ARG A 59 15.89 1.20 0.15
C ARG A 59 16.30 -0.01 1.02
N PRO A 60 17.03 -1.01 0.48
CA PRO A 60 17.37 -2.23 1.22
C PRO A 60 18.06 -2.00 2.58
N ASP A 61 18.74 -0.86 2.72
CA ASP A 61 19.50 -0.43 3.88
C ASP A 61 18.78 0.61 4.75
N GLU A 62 17.61 1.10 4.34
CA GLU A 62 16.89 2.10 5.11
C GLU A 62 16.20 1.46 6.32
N PRO A 63 16.42 1.97 7.55
CA PRO A 63 15.71 1.49 8.71
C PRO A 63 14.25 1.96 8.68
N TRP A 64 13.34 1.02 8.92
CA TRP A 64 11.91 1.28 9.05
C TRP A 64 11.44 1.03 10.48
N GLN A 65 10.53 1.88 10.95
CA GLN A 65 9.88 1.76 12.25
C GLN A 65 8.40 1.40 12.10
N VAL A 66 7.87 0.75 13.13
CA VAL A 66 6.44 0.45 13.27
C VAL A 66 5.81 1.48 14.20
N HIS A 67 4.67 2.02 13.80
CA HIS A 67 3.86 2.93 14.62
C HIS A 67 2.74 2.17 15.32
N GLY A 68 2.60 2.38 16.63
CA GLY A 68 1.60 1.70 17.45
C GLY A 68 1.81 0.18 17.55
N GLN A 69 0.75 -0.55 17.92
CA GLN A 69 0.77 -2.00 18.01
C GLN A 69 0.27 -2.64 16.70
N PRO A 70 1.00 -3.58 16.09
CA PRO A 70 0.50 -4.35 14.96
C PRO A 70 -0.82 -5.04 15.28
N PHE A 71 -1.79 -4.93 14.38
CA PHE A 71 -3.07 -5.62 14.49
C PHE A 71 -2.98 -7.00 13.85
N ARG A 72 -3.51 -8.02 14.54
CA ARG A 72 -3.65 -9.38 14.00
C ARG A 72 -4.86 -10.07 14.58
N LYS A 73 -5.88 -10.33 13.77
CA LYS A 73 -7.10 -11.06 14.17
C LYS A 73 -7.75 -11.69 12.96
N VAL A 74 -8.49 -12.78 13.18
CA VAL A 74 -9.51 -13.25 12.24
C VAL A 74 -10.71 -12.33 12.37
N VAL A 75 -11.13 -11.71 11.27
CA VAL A 75 -12.25 -10.77 11.21
C VAL A 75 -12.96 -10.90 9.87
N PRO A 76 -14.23 -10.44 9.75
CA PRO A 76 -14.90 -10.32 8.47
C PRO A 76 -14.06 -9.52 7.46
N ALA A 77 -13.82 -10.10 6.28
CA ALA A 77 -13.13 -9.44 5.20
C ALA A 77 -14.02 -8.37 4.53
N PRO A 78 -13.46 -7.22 4.13
CA PRO A 78 -14.16 -6.29 3.25
C PRO A 78 -14.41 -6.94 1.89
N PHE A 79 -15.41 -6.42 1.16
CA PHE A 79 -15.84 -6.98 -0.12
C PHE A 79 -14.67 -7.19 -1.10
N GLU A 80 -13.81 -6.19 -1.27
CA GLU A 80 -12.63 -6.27 -2.15
C GLU A 80 -11.63 -7.37 -1.79
N VAL A 81 -11.62 -7.86 -0.55
CA VAL A 81 -10.77 -8.98 -0.13
C VAL A 81 -11.50 -10.30 -0.27
N SER A 82 -12.77 -10.38 0.12
CA SER A 82 -13.56 -11.60 -0.05
C SER A 82 -13.76 -11.95 -1.52
N ASP A 83 -13.96 -10.94 -2.38
CA ASP A 83 -14.10 -11.11 -3.83
C ASP A 83 -12.83 -11.71 -4.45
N GLN A 84 -11.65 -11.18 -4.09
CA GLN A 84 -10.36 -11.73 -4.52
C GLN A 84 -10.14 -13.17 -4.06
N PHE A 85 -10.61 -13.53 -2.86
CA PHE A 85 -10.53 -14.90 -2.37
C PHE A 85 -11.68 -15.82 -2.84
N GLU A 86 -12.61 -15.33 -3.66
CA GLU A 86 -13.83 -16.04 -4.06
C GLU A 86 -14.64 -16.57 -2.86
N LEU A 87 -14.69 -15.78 -1.78
CA LEU A 87 -15.40 -16.09 -0.55
C LEU A 87 -16.75 -15.36 -0.49
N ASP A 88 -17.68 -15.93 0.29
CA ASP A 88 -18.92 -15.24 0.61
C ASP A 88 -18.65 -13.89 1.30
N PRO A 89 -19.48 -12.87 1.05
CA PRO A 89 -19.32 -11.56 1.69
C PRO A 89 -19.21 -11.68 3.22
N ALA A 90 -18.29 -10.91 3.80
CA ALA A 90 -18.01 -10.90 5.24
C ALA A 90 -17.48 -12.22 5.83
N SER A 91 -16.97 -13.14 5.00
CA SER A 91 -16.23 -14.33 5.46
C SER A 91 -15.07 -13.94 6.38
N GLU A 92 -14.83 -14.76 7.40
CA GLU A 92 -13.75 -14.56 8.36
C GLU A 92 -12.39 -14.90 7.76
N VAL A 93 -11.50 -13.91 7.74
CA VAL A 93 -10.16 -14.01 7.15
C VAL A 93 -9.13 -13.46 8.12
N LEU A 94 -7.95 -14.08 8.17
CA LEU A 94 -6.86 -13.59 9.01
C LEU A 94 -6.33 -12.27 8.44
N ARG A 95 -6.50 -11.20 9.21
CA ARG A 95 -6.00 -9.87 8.90
C ARG A 95 -4.76 -9.56 9.71
N ARG A 96 -3.74 -9.00 9.06
CA ARG A 96 -2.49 -8.52 9.64
C ARG A 96 -2.26 -7.09 9.17
N ARG A 97 -2.28 -6.12 10.08
CA ARG A 97 -2.10 -4.72 9.73
C ARG A 97 -0.95 -4.09 10.52
N ARG A 98 -0.15 -3.31 9.81
CA ARG A 98 0.93 -2.48 10.38
C ARG A 98 0.91 -1.09 9.77
N VAL A 99 1.33 -0.11 10.57
CA VAL A 99 1.61 1.25 10.11
C VAL A 99 3.10 1.45 10.23
N THR A 100 3.77 1.85 9.16
CA THR A 100 5.24 1.92 9.12
C THR A 100 5.73 3.18 8.43
N SER A 101 6.95 3.59 8.78
CA SER A 101 7.67 4.69 8.13
C SER A 101 9.17 4.45 8.14
N PRO A 102 9.95 5.16 7.31
CA PRO A 102 11.36 5.35 7.59
C PRO A 102 11.56 5.87 9.02
N ALA A 103 12.68 5.50 9.65
CA ALA A 103 12.98 5.90 11.01
C ALA A 103 13.01 7.44 11.14
N GLY A 104 12.29 7.98 12.13
CA GLY A 104 12.18 9.43 12.36
C GLY A 104 11.16 10.16 11.50
N GLU A 105 10.46 9.49 10.59
CA GLU A 105 9.38 10.08 9.79
C GLU A 105 7.99 9.83 10.41
N PRO A 106 6.98 10.68 10.12
CA PRO A 106 5.59 10.40 10.46
C PRO A 106 5.08 9.13 9.76
N PRO A 107 3.98 8.52 10.23
CA PRO A 107 3.37 7.29 9.67
C PRO A 107 3.25 7.25 8.14
N PHE A 108 4.20 6.66 7.42
CA PHE A 108 4.27 6.80 5.96
C PHE A 108 3.24 5.94 5.22
N GLN A 109 3.07 4.68 5.63
CA GLN A 109 2.19 3.73 4.98
C GLN A 109 1.42 2.88 5.98
N LEU A 110 0.22 2.47 5.59
CA LEU A 110 -0.55 1.43 6.26
C LEU A 110 -0.57 0.23 5.32
N VAL A 111 -0.18 -0.94 5.84
CA VAL A 111 -0.13 -2.20 5.11
C VAL A 111 -1.08 -3.17 5.79
N ASP A 112 -2.10 -3.60 5.05
CA ASP A 112 -3.17 -4.48 5.50
C ASP A 112 -3.15 -5.78 4.68
N THR A 113 -2.55 -6.81 5.24
CA THR A 113 -2.39 -8.12 4.60
C THR A 113 -3.44 -9.08 5.12
N TRP A 114 -4.20 -9.65 4.19
CA TRP A 114 -5.21 -10.67 4.42
C TRP A 114 -4.70 -12.01 3.90
N LEU A 115 -4.87 -13.06 4.70
CA LEU A 115 -4.38 -14.40 4.38
C LEU A 115 -5.57 -15.35 4.24
N SER A 116 -5.64 -16.04 3.11
CA SER A 116 -6.80 -16.89 2.80
C SER A 116 -6.98 -17.98 3.87
N PRO A 117 -8.21 -18.44 4.14
CA PRO A 117 -8.44 -19.54 5.07
C PRO A 117 -7.64 -20.81 4.71
N GLU A 118 -7.44 -21.06 3.41
CA GLU A 118 -6.61 -22.17 2.94
C GLU A 118 -5.14 -22.00 3.29
N ALA A 119 -4.57 -20.81 3.03
CA ALA A 119 -3.20 -20.47 3.39
C ALA A 119 -2.94 -20.62 4.90
N VAL A 120 -3.90 -20.21 5.73
CA VAL A 120 -3.79 -20.36 7.19
C VAL A 120 -3.85 -21.83 7.62
N ARG A 121 -4.63 -22.67 6.95
CA ARG A 121 -4.70 -24.12 7.24
C ARG A 121 -3.43 -24.86 6.81
N SER A 122 -2.89 -24.54 5.62
CA SER A 122 -1.69 -25.19 5.08
C SER A 122 -0.41 -24.72 5.77
N ALA A 123 -0.35 -23.46 6.20
CA ALA A 123 0.81 -22.87 6.87
C ALA A 123 0.42 -22.18 8.20
N PRO A 124 0.01 -22.90 9.27
CA PRO A 124 -0.52 -22.30 10.50
C PRO A 124 0.37 -21.23 11.16
N ARG A 125 1.70 -21.34 10.99
CA ARG A 125 2.68 -20.36 11.53
C ARG A 125 2.53 -18.95 10.96
N ILE A 126 1.84 -18.76 9.83
CA ILE A 126 1.56 -17.40 9.30
C ILE A 126 0.63 -16.60 10.23
N ALA A 127 -0.11 -17.28 11.11
CA ALA A 127 -0.95 -16.67 12.12
C ALA A 127 -0.18 -16.21 13.38
N ASP A 128 1.11 -16.51 13.49
CA ASP A 128 1.93 -16.12 14.63
C ASP A 128 2.33 -14.63 14.57
N PRO A 129 2.56 -13.96 15.72
CA PRO A 129 3.14 -12.62 15.73
C PRO A 129 4.48 -12.53 14.99
N SER A 130 5.28 -13.59 15.11
CA SER A 130 6.56 -13.76 14.43
C SER A 130 6.58 -15.15 13.77
N PRO A 131 6.22 -15.25 12.47
CA PRO A 131 6.23 -16.50 11.72
C PRO A 131 7.62 -17.14 11.55
N GLY A 132 8.68 -16.48 12.05
CA GLY A 132 10.07 -16.88 11.89
C GLY A 132 10.80 -16.09 10.79
N PRO A 133 12.09 -16.43 10.53
CA PRO A 133 12.88 -15.82 9.47
C PRO A 133 12.17 -15.87 8.10
N GLY A 134 12.32 -14.80 7.31
CA GLY A 134 11.62 -14.65 6.03
C GLY A 134 10.12 -14.32 6.13
N GLY A 135 9.55 -14.34 7.33
CA GLY A 135 8.17 -13.95 7.57
C GLY A 135 7.15 -14.96 7.04
N TYR A 136 5.94 -14.47 6.75
CA TYR A 136 4.82 -15.33 6.38
C TYR A 136 4.91 -15.88 4.95
N LEU A 137 5.51 -15.13 4.03
CA LEU A 137 5.68 -15.57 2.63
C LEU A 137 6.55 -16.82 2.55
N ASP A 138 7.66 -16.87 3.28
CA ASP A 138 8.48 -18.09 3.35
C ASP A 138 7.72 -19.27 3.95
N ARG A 139 6.83 -19.05 4.93
CA ARG A 139 5.98 -20.14 5.47
C ARG A 139 4.96 -20.64 4.43
N LEU A 140 4.45 -19.76 3.56
CA LEU A 140 3.57 -20.15 2.46
C LEU A 140 4.33 -20.96 1.40
N GLU A 141 5.52 -20.49 1.03
CA GLU A 141 6.42 -21.18 0.10
C GLU A 141 6.82 -22.57 0.63
N GLU A 142 7.18 -22.67 1.92
CA GLU A 142 7.46 -23.94 2.62
C GLU A 142 6.27 -24.90 2.63
N ALA A 143 5.05 -24.37 2.72
CA ALA A 143 3.83 -25.16 2.62
C ALA A 143 3.48 -25.57 1.18
N GLY A 144 4.35 -25.28 0.21
CA GLY A 144 4.22 -25.68 -1.18
C GLY A 144 3.47 -24.69 -2.05
N HIS A 145 3.08 -23.50 -1.54
CA HIS A 145 2.37 -22.53 -2.35
C HIS A 145 3.24 -21.81 -3.41
N GLY A 146 4.55 -22.05 -3.35
CA GLY A 146 5.58 -21.49 -4.21
C GLY A 146 5.73 -22.10 -5.60
N PRO A 147 6.28 -21.36 -6.58
CA PRO A 147 6.56 -19.92 -6.51
C PRO A 147 5.26 -19.11 -6.49
N ILE A 148 5.15 -18.16 -5.57
CA ILE A 148 3.99 -17.25 -5.55
C ILE A 148 4.13 -16.24 -6.69
N GLU A 149 3.06 -16.05 -7.45
CA GLU A 149 2.97 -15.01 -8.47
C GLU A 149 2.21 -13.81 -7.91
N TRP A 150 2.65 -12.58 -8.23
CA TRP A 150 2.02 -11.37 -7.72
C TRP A 150 1.48 -10.48 -8.84
N GLU A 151 0.28 -9.98 -8.63
CA GLU A 151 -0.30 -8.90 -9.42
C GLU A 151 -0.53 -7.68 -8.52
N GLU A 152 -0.23 -6.48 -9.04
CA GLU A 152 -0.50 -5.22 -8.33
C GLU A 152 -1.47 -4.32 -9.12
N THR A 153 -2.47 -3.80 -8.41
CA THR A 153 -3.38 -2.77 -8.92
C THR A 153 -3.23 -1.51 -8.11
N PHE A 154 -3.20 -0.36 -8.78
CA PHE A 154 -3.16 0.96 -8.14
C PHE A 154 -4.49 1.68 -8.31
N ARG A 155 -4.99 2.28 -7.24
CA ARG A 155 -6.11 3.24 -7.30
C ARG A 155 -5.81 4.46 -6.43
N ILE A 156 -6.37 5.61 -6.81
CA ILE A 156 -6.36 6.81 -5.97
C ILE A 156 -7.78 6.99 -5.44
N ARG A 157 -7.91 7.22 -4.13
CA ARG A 157 -9.20 7.46 -3.47
C ARG A 157 -9.03 8.34 -2.24
N MET A 158 -10.15 8.79 -1.67
CA MET A 158 -10.13 9.40 -0.34
C MET A 158 -9.84 8.34 0.74
N PRO A 159 -9.15 8.70 1.83
CA PRO A 159 -8.95 7.81 2.96
C PRO A 159 -10.26 7.60 3.70
N ASP A 160 -10.39 6.47 4.39
CA ASP A 160 -11.38 6.32 5.44
C ASP A 160 -10.92 7.00 6.75
N ARG A 161 -11.81 7.04 7.76
CA ARG A 161 -11.52 7.69 9.05
C ARG A 161 -10.40 7.00 9.83
N GLU A 162 -10.30 5.68 9.72
CA GLU A 162 -9.29 4.89 10.41
C GLU A 162 -7.92 5.09 9.75
N GLU A 163 -7.86 5.05 8.43
CA GLU A 163 -6.66 5.36 7.64
C GLU A 163 -6.15 6.78 7.93
N ALA A 164 -7.03 7.79 7.88
CA ALA A 164 -6.63 9.17 8.17
C ALA A 164 -6.10 9.34 9.60
N LYS A 165 -6.70 8.64 10.57
CA LYS A 165 -6.23 8.62 11.95
C LYS A 165 -4.87 7.94 12.09
N LEU A 166 -4.70 6.75 11.51
CA LEU A 166 -3.48 5.94 11.62
C LEU A 166 -2.30 6.54 10.86
N LEU A 167 -2.55 7.16 9.71
CA LEU A 167 -1.54 7.85 8.90
C LEU A 167 -1.31 9.29 9.33
N GLU A 168 -2.10 9.78 10.29
CA GLU A 168 -2.05 11.15 10.78
C GLU A 168 -2.19 12.22 9.68
N ILE A 169 -3.11 11.99 8.75
CA ILE A 169 -3.42 12.90 7.64
C ILE A 169 -4.80 13.54 7.79
N ALA A 170 -5.02 14.65 7.09
CA ALA A 170 -6.36 15.21 6.92
C ALA A 170 -7.21 14.32 6.00
N MET A 171 -8.53 14.27 6.21
CA MET A 171 -9.47 13.53 5.35
C MET A 171 -9.52 14.07 3.91
N SER A 172 -8.96 15.26 3.66
CA SER A 172 -8.84 15.90 2.35
C SER A 172 -7.67 15.39 1.51
N ILE A 173 -6.72 14.66 2.11
CA ILE A 173 -5.53 14.16 1.43
C ILE A 173 -5.85 12.79 0.80
N PRO A 174 -5.87 12.65 -0.54
CA PRO A 174 -6.10 11.36 -1.18
C PRO A 174 -4.97 10.37 -0.86
N VAL A 175 -5.29 9.08 -0.88
CA VAL A 175 -4.32 8.00 -0.72
C VAL A 175 -4.09 7.30 -2.05
N LEU A 176 -2.83 6.96 -2.32
CA LEU A 176 -2.45 5.94 -3.28
C LEU A 176 -2.64 4.58 -2.61
N GLU A 177 -3.64 3.83 -3.08
CA GLU A 177 -3.80 2.44 -2.70
C GLU A 177 -3.11 1.53 -3.71
N THR A 178 -2.38 0.55 -3.20
CA THR A 178 -1.86 -0.59 -3.96
C THR A 178 -2.49 -1.85 -3.38
N THR A 179 -3.23 -2.60 -4.20
CA THR A 179 -3.68 -3.94 -3.87
C THR A 179 -2.75 -4.93 -4.54
N ILE A 180 -2.10 -5.79 -3.76
CA ILE A 180 -1.18 -6.84 -4.22
C ILE A 180 -1.85 -8.18 -3.93
N VAL A 181 -2.04 -9.00 -4.96
CA VAL A 181 -2.63 -10.34 -4.84
C VAL A 181 -1.53 -11.36 -5.10
N GLY A 182 -1.29 -12.25 -4.13
CA GLY A 182 -0.33 -13.35 -4.25
C GLY A 182 -1.06 -14.64 -4.56
N THR A 183 -0.80 -15.22 -5.74
CA THR A 183 -1.42 -16.45 -6.24
C THR A 183 -0.49 -17.63 -6.04
N SER A 184 -1.03 -18.71 -5.49
CA SER A 184 -0.25 -19.93 -5.27
C SER A 184 -0.05 -20.73 -6.56
N ALA A 185 1.16 -21.24 -6.77
CA ALA A 185 1.43 -22.22 -7.83
C ALA A 185 0.77 -23.59 -7.58
N LEU A 186 0.56 -23.98 -6.31
CA LEU A 186 -0.06 -25.26 -5.95
C LEU A 186 -1.55 -25.31 -6.28
N THR A 187 -2.27 -24.22 -6.05
CA THR A 187 -3.73 -24.20 -6.14
C THR A 187 -4.25 -23.30 -7.26
N SER A 188 -3.39 -22.47 -7.85
CA SER A 188 -3.77 -21.40 -8.78
C SER A 188 -4.81 -20.42 -8.19
N LYS A 189 -4.87 -20.31 -6.85
CA LYS A 189 -5.78 -19.43 -6.12
C LYS A 189 -5.02 -18.42 -5.27
N PRO A 190 -5.63 -17.27 -4.96
CA PRO A 190 -5.02 -16.28 -4.06
C PRO A 190 -4.81 -16.82 -2.64
N VAL A 191 -3.57 -16.69 -2.16
CA VAL A 191 -3.16 -17.03 -0.78
C VAL A 191 -2.97 -15.81 0.08
N GLU A 192 -2.71 -14.65 -0.54
CA GLU A 192 -2.68 -13.37 0.14
C GLU A 192 -3.31 -12.25 -0.69
N VAL A 193 -3.87 -11.26 0.01
CA VAL A 193 -4.26 -9.97 -0.55
C VAL A 193 -3.72 -8.89 0.37
N THR A 194 -2.78 -8.08 -0.10
CA THR A 194 -2.22 -6.96 0.65
C THR A 194 -2.73 -5.64 0.09
N ILE A 195 -3.48 -4.90 0.90
CA ILE A 195 -3.91 -3.53 0.61
C ILE A 195 -2.96 -2.59 1.34
N ARG A 196 -2.17 -1.84 0.57
CA ARG A 196 -1.28 -0.80 1.08
C ARG A 196 -1.82 0.56 0.70
N VAL A 197 -1.92 1.46 1.67
CA VAL A 197 -2.24 2.87 1.42
C VAL A 197 -1.08 3.79 1.82
N ILE A 198 -0.75 4.73 0.94
CA ILE A 198 0.25 5.76 1.15
C ILE A 198 -0.41 7.12 0.86
N PRO A 199 -0.32 8.12 1.76
CA PRO A 199 -0.82 9.46 1.49
C PRO A 199 -0.19 10.09 0.25
N GLY A 200 -1.01 10.71 -0.60
CA GLY A 200 -0.58 11.30 -1.88
C GLY A 200 0.34 12.51 -1.73
N ASP A 201 0.36 13.15 -0.56
CA ASP A 201 1.34 14.18 -0.20
C ASP A 201 2.73 13.59 0.14
N ARG A 202 2.83 12.28 0.37
CA ARG A 202 4.08 11.58 0.77
C ARG A 202 4.74 10.78 -0.35
N VAL A 203 4.05 10.53 -1.47
CA VAL A 203 4.54 9.61 -2.51
C VAL A 203 4.53 10.22 -3.90
N GLU A 204 5.57 9.90 -4.66
CA GLU A 204 5.63 10.04 -6.12
C GLU A 204 6.02 8.70 -6.72
N LEU A 205 5.26 8.18 -7.68
CA LEU A 205 5.64 6.97 -8.42
C LEU A 205 6.47 7.36 -9.65
N ALA A 206 7.64 6.74 -9.81
CA ALA A 206 8.50 6.95 -10.97
C ALA A 206 8.86 5.62 -11.64
N GLY A 207 8.85 5.57 -12.97
CA GLY A 207 9.26 4.38 -13.72
C GLY A 207 10.30 4.75 -14.78
N LYS A 208 11.21 3.82 -15.06
CA LYS A 208 12.05 3.90 -16.27
C LYS A 208 11.29 3.26 -17.41
N LEU A 209 10.97 4.03 -18.44
CA LEU A 209 10.37 3.51 -19.66
C LEU A 209 11.43 2.78 -20.49
N GLN A 210 11.04 1.67 -21.12
CA GLN A 210 11.87 0.89 -22.03
C GLN A 210 11.26 0.97 -23.42
N ARG A 211 12.11 1.09 -24.44
CA ARG A 211 11.67 0.98 -25.84
C ARG A 211 11.34 -0.48 -26.13
N GLY A 212 10.16 -0.73 -26.69
CA GLY A 212 9.85 -2.01 -27.31
C GLY A 212 10.49 -2.12 -28.70
N ASP A 213 10.39 -3.30 -29.31
CA ASP A 213 11.04 -3.62 -30.58
C ASP A 213 10.63 -2.68 -31.73
N SER A 214 9.37 -2.19 -31.73
CA SER A 214 8.86 -1.26 -32.75
C SER A 214 9.34 0.18 -32.57
N ALA A 215 9.88 0.53 -31.40
CA ALA A 215 10.34 1.89 -31.09
C ALA A 215 11.82 2.09 -31.48
N GLN A 216 12.27 1.51 -32.58
CA GLN A 216 13.60 1.74 -33.13
C GLN A 216 13.67 3.09 -33.87
N TRP A 217 14.86 3.67 -34.01
CA TRP A 217 15.11 4.89 -34.78
C TRP A 217 16.25 4.65 -35.77
N PRO A 218 16.21 5.18 -37.01
CA PRO A 218 15.20 6.09 -37.57
C PRO A 218 13.87 5.43 -37.96
N VAL A 219 12.83 6.24 -38.11
CA VAL A 219 11.51 5.86 -38.67
C VAL A 219 11.08 6.86 -39.72
N ASP A 220 10.19 6.45 -40.63
CA ASP A 220 9.47 7.40 -41.47
C ASP A 220 8.59 8.30 -40.58
N PRO A 221 8.67 9.64 -40.71
CA PRO A 221 7.86 10.54 -39.90
C PRO A 221 6.37 10.27 -40.09
N VAL A 222 5.63 10.16 -38.99
CA VAL A 222 4.16 10.05 -39.03
C VAL A 222 3.59 11.42 -39.39
N GLU A 223 2.90 11.52 -40.51
CA GLU A 223 2.12 12.71 -40.83
C GLU A 223 0.87 12.79 -39.93
N PRO A 224 0.56 13.95 -39.34
CA PRO A 224 -0.65 14.10 -38.56
C PRO A 224 -1.88 13.93 -39.48
N PRO A 225 -2.95 13.30 -38.99
CA PRO A 225 -4.16 13.10 -39.79
C PRO A 225 -4.70 14.46 -40.26
N GLY A 226 -4.82 14.64 -41.58
CA GLY A 226 -5.30 15.88 -42.22
C GLY A 226 -4.23 16.79 -42.83
N ALA A 227 -2.96 16.36 -42.89
CA ALA A 227 -1.88 17.14 -43.52
C ALA A 227 -1.84 17.05 -45.06
N ALA A 228 -2.72 16.27 -45.70
CA ALA A 228 -2.86 16.27 -47.15
C ALA A 228 -3.81 17.39 -47.60
N ALA A 229 -3.24 18.42 -48.24
CA ALA A 229 -3.96 19.39 -49.07
C ALA A 229 -4.33 18.77 -50.43
#